data_AF-F0WY36-F1
#
_entry.id   AF-F0WY36-F1
#
_cell.length_a   1.000
_cell.length_b   1.000
_cell.length_c   1.000
_cell.angle_alpha   90.00
_cell.angle_beta   90.00
_cell.angle_gamma   90.00
#
_symmetry.space_group_name_H-M   'P 1'
#
loop_
_entity.id
_entity.type
_entity.pdbx_description
1 polymer ?
#
loop_
_entity_poly.entity_id
_entity_poly.type
_entity_poly.pdbx_seq_one_letter_code
_entity_poly.pdbx_strand_id
1 'polypeptide(L)'
;MRTIEIAEEADVDGFLGSWPWHRAFVHRDKMSIQIRTRQDHATTGEADAAIRTFSELMLHTKERLGVSKEYSADQTAISFESLPKHTISARGTKTVWLRHAGKDNEELTVILFGDSDGNK
;
A
#
# COMPACT_ATOMS: atom_id res chain seq x y z
N MET A 1 4.31 -27.77 -8.11
CA MET A 1 3.95 -28.89 -7.23
C MET A 1 4.77 -30.10 -7.63
N ARG A 2 5.91 -30.34 -6.97
CA ARG A 2 6.76 -31.55 -7.12
C ARG A 2 7.86 -31.57 -6.05
N THR A 3 8.18 -30.42 -5.45
CA THR A 3 9.31 -30.30 -4.53
C THR A 3 9.02 -30.68 -3.08
N ILE A 4 7.76 -30.59 -2.62
CA ILE A 4 7.38 -31.06 -1.27
C ILE A 4 7.27 -32.58 -1.25
N GLU A 5 6.66 -33.16 -2.30
CA GLU A 5 6.56 -34.62 -2.48
C GLU A 5 7.95 -35.30 -2.53
N ILE A 6 8.91 -34.70 -3.23
CA ILE A 6 10.30 -35.21 -3.27
C ILE A 6 11.02 -35.05 -1.92
N ALA A 7 10.68 -34.02 -1.13
CA ALA A 7 11.29 -33.81 0.18
C ALA A 7 10.73 -34.78 1.24
N GLU A 8 9.44 -35.10 1.17
CA GLU A 8 8.81 -36.18 1.96
C GLU A 8 9.35 -37.56 1.57
N GLU A 9 9.52 -37.83 0.26
CA GLU A 9 10.09 -39.10 -0.23
C GLU A 9 11.58 -39.28 0.15
N ALA A 10 12.32 -38.18 0.34
CA ALA A 10 13.72 -38.18 0.72
C ALA A 10 13.99 -38.10 2.24
N ASP A 11 12.94 -38.09 3.08
CA ASP A 11 13.01 -37.99 4.55
C ASP A 11 13.90 -36.83 5.04
N VAL A 12 13.87 -35.68 4.33
CA VAL A 12 14.65 -34.51 4.69
C VAL A 12 13.83 -33.60 5.59
N ASP A 13 13.95 -33.81 6.91
CA ASP A 13 13.36 -32.89 7.89
C ASP A 13 14.05 -31.52 7.81
N GLY A 14 13.26 -30.45 7.73
CA GLY A 14 13.79 -29.08 7.64
C GLY A 14 14.46 -28.72 6.31
N PHE A 15 13.83 -28.98 5.16
CA PHE A 15 14.31 -28.48 3.85
C PHE A 15 14.45 -26.95 3.86
N LEU A 16 15.67 -26.47 4.09
CA LEU A 16 16.06 -25.09 3.93
C LEU A 16 16.65 -24.94 2.53
N GLY A 17 15.80 -24.50 1.60
CA GLY A 17 16.27 -24.13 0.27
C GLY A 17 17.45 -23.17 0.38
N SER A 18 18.58 -23.51 -0.24
CA SER A 18 19.71 -22.59 -0.27
C SER A 18 19.31 -21.30 -0.98
N TRP A 19 19.95 -20.16 -0.67
CA TRP A 19 19.68 -18.89 -1.34
C TRP A 19 19.71 -18.98 -2.90
N PRO A 20 20.65 -19.74 -3.51
CA PRO A 20 20.61 -20.02 -4.94
C PRO A 20 19.34 -20.75 -5.40
N TRP A 21 18.85 -21.73 -4.63
CA TRP A 21 17.63 -22.48 -4.93
C TRP A 21 16.39 -21.56 -4.89
N HIS A 22 16.27 -20.70 -3.87
CA HIS A 22 15.18 -19.73 -3.81
C HIS A 22 15.17 -18.77 -5.01
N ARG A 23 16.35 -18.27 -5.42
CA ARG A 23 16.47 -17.39 -6.59
C ARG A 23 16.08 -18.11 -7.87
N ALA A 24 16.53 -19.35 -8.06
CA ALA A 24 16.20 -20.16 -9.22
C ALA A 24 14.69 -20.46 -9.29
N PHE A 25 14.06 -20.76 -8.15
CA PHE A 25 12.63 -21.00 -8.03
C PHE A 25 11.82 -19.75 -8.42
N VAL A 26 12.10 -18.60 -7.81
CA VAL A 26 11.43 -17.32 -8.12
C VAL A 26 11.59 -16.95 -9.60
N HIS A 27 12.77 -17.20 -10.17
CA HIS A 27 13.03 -16.94 -11.58
C HIS A 27 12.26 -17.88 -12.51
N ARG A 28 12.30 -19.20 -12.24
CA ARG A 28 11.61 -20.23 -13.03
C ARG A 28 10.11 -19.97 -13.06
N ASP A 29 9.54 -19.68 -11.90
CA ASP A 29 8.09 -19.53 -11.73
C ASP A 29 7.60 -18.10 -11.99
N LYS A 30 8.46 -17.24 -12.56
CA LYS A 30 8.17 -15.84 -12.94
C LYS A 30 7.53 -15.07 -11.78
N MET A 31 8.06 -15.23 -10.59
CA MET A 31 7.68 -14.46 -9.41
C MET A 31 8.64 -13.28 -9.22
N SER A 32 8.20 -12.26 -8.50
CA SER A 32 9.01 -11.14 -8.06
C SER A 32 8.76 -10.89 -6.58
N ILE A 33 9.84 -10.66 -5.82
CA ILE A 33 9.74 -10.22 -4.43
C ILE A 33 9.37 -8.74 -4.47
N GLN A 34 8.24 -8.37 -3.88
CA GLN A 34 7.78 -6.99 -3.84
C GLN A 34 7.51 -6.52 -2.41
N ILE A 35 7.49 -5.21 -2.28
CA ILE A 35 7.15 -4.45 -1.09
C ILE A 35 5.64 -4.23 -1.12
N ARG A 36 4.90 -4.67 -0.09
CA ARG A 36 3.46 -4.41 -0.01
C ARG A 36 3.23 -2.90 0.18
N THR A 37 2.47 -2.27 -0.71
CA THR A 37 1.89 -0.95 -0.45
C THR A 37 0.93 -1.11 0.72
N ARG A 38 1.11 -0.35 1.80
CA ARG A 38 0.10 -0.27 2.85
C ARG A 38 -1.17 0.31 2.23
N GLN A 39 -2.17 -0.54 2.00
CA GLN A 39 -3.56 -0.10 1.99
C GLN A 39 -3.98 -0.12 3.45
N ASP A 40 -4.02 1.07 4.05
CA ASP A 40 -4.37 1.19 5.46
C ASP A 40 -5.86 0.90 5.69
N HIS A 41 -6.70 0.95 4.65
CA HIS A 41 -8.13 0.67 4.73
C HIS A 41 -8.57 -0.18 3.53
N ALA A 42 -9.26 -1.30 3.80
CA ALA A 42 -10.06 -1.98 2.80
C ALA A 42 -11.42 -1.27 2.74
N THR A 43 -11.70 -0.55 1.66
CA THR A 43 -12.99 0.11 1.46
C THR A 43 -14.08 -0.97 1.39
N THR A 44 -14.99 -0.96 2.36
CA THR A 44 -16.18 -1.83 2.33
C THR A 44 -17.22 -1.23 1.39
N GLY A 45 -18.12 -2.04 0.81
CA GLY A 45 -19.19 -1.50 -0.05
C GLY A 45 -20.10 -0.47 0.64
N GLU A 46 -20.19 -0.52 1.97
CA GLU A 46 -20.87 0.48 2.80
C GLU A 46 -20.14 1.83 2.82
N ALA A 47 -18.79 1.82 2.80
CA ALA A 47 -18.00 3.03 2.71
C ALA A 47 -18.21 3.75 1.37
N ASP A 48 -18.32 3.01 0.26
CA ASP A 48 -18.61 3.60 -1.06
C ASP A 48 -20.00 4.27 -1.12
N ALA A 49 -21.00 3.65 -0.50
CA ALA A 49 -22.34 4.23 -0.41
C ALA A 49 -22.36 5.50 0.45
N ALA A 50 -21.62 5.51 1.55
CA ALA A 50 -21.47 6.69 2.40
C ALA A 50 -20.75 7.84 1.67
N ILE A 51 -19.68 7.53 0.92
CA ILE A 51 -18.94 8.52 0.12
C ILE A 51 -19.85 9.16 -0.93
N ARG A 52 -20.66 8.36 -1.63
CA ARG A 52 -21.61 8.89 -2.63
C ARG A 52 -22.65 9.82 -2.00
N THR A 53 -23.29 9.37 -0.93
CA THR A 53 -24.31 10.17 -0.22
C THR A 53 -23.73 11.49 0.27
N PHE A 54 -22.52 11.46 0.83
CA PHE A 54 -21.83 12.66 1.28
C PHE A 54 -21.49 13.60 0.12
N SER A 55 -21.00 13.06 -1.00
CA SER A 55 -20.65 13.84 -2.18
C SER A 55 -21.86 14.56 -2.79
N GLU A 56 -23.00 13.89 -2.88
CA GLU A 56 -24.26 14.48 -3.36
C GLU A 56 -24.72 15.62 -2.46
N LEU A 57 -24.65 15.44 -1.13
CA LEU A 57 -25.01 16.47 -0.16
C LEU A 57 -24.09 17.69 -0.23
N MET A 58 -22.79 17.47 -0.43
CA MET A 58 -21.80 18.54 -0.61
C MET A 58 -22.09 19.37 -1.87
N LEU A 59 -22.33 18.73 -3.01
CA LEU A 59 -22.64 19.41 -4.27
C LEU A 59 -23.92 20.23 -4.16
N HIS A 60 -25.01 19.65 -3.64
CA HIS A 60 -26.26 20.37 -3.42
C HIS A 60 -26.08 21.56 -2.48
N THR A 61 -25.27 21.41 -1.43
CA THR A 61 -24.98 22.49 -0.49
C THR A 61 -24.16 23.61 -1.14
N LYS A 62 -23.19 23.25 -1.97
CA LYS A 62 -22.38 24.20 -2.75
C LYS A 62 -23.25 25.06 -3.67
N GLU A 63 -24.14 24.42 -4.43
CA GLU A 63 -25.06 25.11 -5.33
C GLU A 63 -26.02 26.03 -4.56
N ARG A 64 -26.65 25.51 -3.49
CA ARG A 64 -27.59 26.28 -2.67
C ARG A 64 -26.97 27.52 -2.04
N LEU A 65 -25.71 27.43 -1.59
CA LEU A 65 -25.00 28.52 -0.94
C LEU A 65 -24.21 29.41 -1.92
N GLY A 66 -24.18 29.06 -3.22
CA GLY A 66 -23.40 29.78 -4.22
C GLY A 66 -21.90 29.76 -3.91
N VAL A 67 -21.39 28.68 -3.31
CA VAL A 67 -19.98 28.57 -2.93
C VAL A 67 -19.13 28.46 -4.19
N SER A 68 -18.34 29.49 -4.47
CA SER A 68 -17.43 29.55 -5.61
C SER A 68 -16.09 28.86 -5.34
N LYS A 69 -15.68 28.78 -4.06
CA LYS A 69 -14.36 28.30 -3.65
C LYS A 69 -14.44 27.51 -2.35
N GLU A 70 -13.82 26.33 -2.35
CA GLU A 70 -13.73 25.46 -1.17
C GLU A 70 -12.28 25.40 -0.71
N TYR A 71 -12.07 25.33 0.60
CA TYR A 71 -10.75 25.16 1.20
C TYR A 71 -10.78 23.89 2.07
N SER A 72 -9.84 22.98 1.85
CA SER A 72 -9.58 21.85 2.73
C SER A 72 -8.39 22.17 3.63
N ALA A 73 -8.46 21.67 4.86
CA ALA A 73 -7.38 21.75 5.83
C ALA A 73 -7.28 20.39 6.52
N ASP A 74 -6.20 19.67 6.26
CA ASP A 74 -6.02 18.32 6.76
C ASP A 74 -4.69 18.22 7.53
N GLN A 75 -4.75 17.61 8.72
CA GLN A 75 -3.58 17.28 9.50
C GLN A 75 -3.17 15.85 9.20
N THR A 76 -1.94 15.64 8.72
CA THR A 76 -1.39 14.32 8.46
C THR A 76 -0.09 14.12 9.21
N ALA A 77 0.05 12.97 9.88
CA ALA A 77 1.31 12.56 10.47
C ALA A 77 2.16 11.89 9.38
N ILE A 78 3.33 12.46 9.11
CA ILE A 78 4.33 11.87 8.23
C ILE A 78 5.27 11.07 9.11
N SER A 79 5.19 9.74 9.01
CA SER A 79 6.15 8.84 9.63
C SER A 79 7.32 8.58 8.67
N PHE A 80 8.55 8.65 9.19
CA PHE A 80 9.74 8.30 8.41
C PHE A 80 9.91 6.77 8.25
N GLU A 81 9.12 5.96 8.96
CA GLU A 81 9.28 4.50 9.10
C GLU A 81 8.20 3.68 8.36
N SER A 82 7.85 4.04 7.12
CA SER A 82 7.09 3.10 6.28
C SER A 82 8.01 2.00 5.75
N LEU A 83 8.37 1.05 6.61
CA LEU A 83 9.16 -0.11 6.22
C LEU A 83 8.30 -1.14 5.46
N PRO A 84 8.76 -1.61 4.30
CA PRO A 84 8.16 -2.74 3.61
C PRO A 84 8.16 -4.04 4.43
N LYS A 85 7.00 -4.66 4.62
CA LYS A 85 6.93 -6.10 4.93
C LYS A 85 6.89 -6.86 3.61
N HIS A 86 7.91 -7.68 3.33
CA HIS A 86 8.10 -8.39 2.06
C HIS A 86 6.97 -9.41 1.81
N THR A 87 6.48 -9.51 0.57
CA THR A 87 5.61 -10.61 0.11
C THR A 87 5.92 -10.94 -1.36
N ILE A 88 5.83 -12.22 -1.74
CA ILE A 88 6.15 -12.72 -3.09
C ILE A 88 4.92 -12.58 -4.01
N SER A 89 5.04 -11.94 -5.17
CA SER A 89 3.96 -11.75 -6.16
C SER A 89 4.40 -12.14 -7.58
N ALA A 90 3.50 -12.08 -8.58
CA ALA A 90 3.80 -12.39 -9.98
C ALA A 90 4.64 -11.27 -10.66
N ARG A 91 5.59 -11.67 -11.51
CA ARG A 91 6.53 -10.78 -12.22
C ARG A 91 5.76 -9.85 -13.18
N GLY A 92 5.95 -8.54 -13.02
CA GLY A 92 5.39 -7.48 -13.89
C GLY A 92 4.44 -6.50 -13.19
N THR A 93 4.06 -6.77 -11.94
CA THR A 93 3.25 -5.86 -11.12
C THR A 93 4.04 -4.58 -10.80
N LYS A 94 3.44 -3.39 -10.97
CA LYS A 94 4.11 -2.09 -10.73
C LYS A 94 4.62 -1.99 -9.28
N THR A 95 5.90 -1.65 -9.09
CA THR A 95 6.54 -1.53 -7.75
C THR A 95 7.24 -0.19 -7.61
N VAL A 96 7.11 0.45 -6.44
CA VAL A 96 7.84 1.67 -6.05
C VAL A 96 8.74 1.33 -4.85
N TRP A 97 10.01 1.78 -4.89
CA TRP A 97 11.00 1.52 -3.83
C TRP A 97 11.20 2.79 -2.98
N LEU A 98 11.12 2.68 -1.65
CA LEU A 98 11.59 3.70 -0.71
C LEU A 98 12.74 3.13 0.14
N ARG A 99 13.80 3.93 0.37
CA ARG A 99 14.92 3.58 1.24
C ARG A 99 14.82 4.31 2.59
N HIS A 100 15.26 3.66 3.67
CA HIS A 100 15.20 4.15 5.06
C HIS A 100 16.58 4.58 5.59
N ALA A 101 16.62 5.51 6.56
CA ALA A 101 17.84 6.10 7.14
C ALA A 101 18.12 5.74 8.62
N GLY A 102 17.33 4.85 9.25
CA GLY A 102 17.68 4.22 10.54
C GLY A 102 17.50 5.08 11.78
N LYS A 103 16.69 6.15 11.73
CA LYS A 103 16.43 7.05 12.87
C LYS A 103 15.15 6.64 13.61
N ASP A 104 15.12 6.86 14.93
CA ASP A 104 13.93 6.65 15.77
C ASP A 104 12.71 7.41 15.21
N ASN A 105 11.52 6.85 15.43
CA ASN A 105 10.21 7.32 14.95
C ASN A 105 9.91 8.77 15.34
N GLU A 106 10.52 9.71 14.62
CA GLU A 106 10.09 11.09 14.56
C GLU A 106 8.85 11.14 13.66
N GLU A 107 7.73 11.58 14.21
CA GLU A 107 6.54 11.89 13.42
C GLU A 107 6.52 13.40 13.18
N LEU A 108 6.55 13.80 11.91
CA LEU A 108 6.31 15.19 11.54
C LEU A 108 4.81 15.35 11.30
N THR A 109 4.16 16.17 12.11
CA THR A 109 2.79 16.61 11.82
C THR A 109 2.83 17.72 10.78
N VAL A 110 2.20 17.48 9.64
CA VAL A 110 2.01 18.50 8.60
C VAL A 110 0.53 18.87 8.55
N ILE A 111 0.26 20.17 8.52
CA ILE A 111 -1.07 20.70 8.21
C ILE A 111 -1.04 21.14 6.74
N LEU A 112 -1.85 20.50 5.91
CA LEU A 112 -1.99 20.81 4.49
C LEU A 112 -3.24 21.64 4.27
N PHE A 113 -3.07 22.80 3.66
CA PHE A 113 -4.17 23.60 3.14
C PHE A 113 -4.23 23.44 1.63
N GLY A 114 -5.44 23.36 1.08
CA GLY A 114 -5.63 23.30 -0.37
C GLY A 114 -6.94 23.95 -0.75
N ASP A 115 -6.99 24.55 -1.93
CA ASP A 115 -8.24 25.09 -2.48
C ASP A 115 -8.81 24.21 -3.62
N SER A 116 -10.07 24.45 -3.96
CA SER A 116 -10.76 23.75 -5.04
C SER A 116 -10.18 23.98 -6.44
N ASP A 117 -9.29 24.96 -6.60
CA ASP A 117 -8.60 25.26 -7.87
C ASP A 117 -7.28 24.49 -7.99
N GLY A 118 -6.90 23.74 -6.94
CA GLY A 118 -5.69 22.93 -6.88
C GLY A 118 -4.46 23.68 -6.36
N ASN A 119 -4.63 24.88 -5.79
CA ASN A 119 -3.53 25.58 -5.12
C ASN A 119 -3.25 24.94 -3.76
N LYS A 120 -1.97 24.93 -3.37
CA LYS A 120 -1.45 24.34 -2.14
C LYS A 120 -0.58 25.35 -1.40
#